data_AF-A0A358AD99-F1
#
_entry.id   AF-A0A358AD99-F1
#
_cell.length_a   1.000
_cell.length_b   1.000
_cell.length_c   1.000
_cell.angle_alpha   90.00
_cell.angle_beta   90.00
_cell.angle_gamma   90.00
#
_symmetry.space_group_name_H-M   'P 1'
#
loop_
_entity.id
_entity.type
_entity.pdbx_description
1 polymer ?
#
loop_
_entity_poly.entity_id
_entity_poly.type
_entity_poly.pdbx_seq_one_letter_code
_entity_poly.pdbx_strand_id
1 'polypeptide(L)'
;MSLTVGDGKILDASSTGGDLKKRETDLDLFRKEIVNALTRERKFILVSQKLDDLFTHVDSMDSFAIEKVKDIIRVLDIQMSEFSTLCGDDINFSNLLLNIEKRKQEIKDISDRKIVEEGGEHLGNMWATILQANPELRQVEVRLGKPKSGETLSHTGGYFADPSGFDSAPTIYVVPGNEEHYRKLLVSRKKSVEIVAGLLGLKAEEVTAEILQSFIFAHELGHAHDYIINFKNNNDLELSPSEAWKQKNRVEMASLPLPNVNPATLNNMIENGLIEQAVKDSDVLREKYVVDGVVDVARLVDDQNIAYRSLPKEQYADEFAVRALKNNP
;
A
#
# COMPACT_ATOMS: atom_id res chain seq x y z
N MET A 1 10.45 -10.49 24.81
CA MET A 1 8.99 -10.76 24.86
C MET A 1 8.74 -12.23 25.07
N SER A 2 7.58 -12.58 25.66
CA SER A 2 7.21 -13.97 25.92
C SER A 2 5.70 -14.18 25.78
N LEU A 3 5.21 -14.46 24.57
CA LEU A 3 3.84 -14.98 24.38
C LEU A 3 3.84 -16.48 24.64
N THR A 4 2.81 -17.02 25.29
CA THR A 4 2.73 -18.47 25.54
C THR A 4 2.01 -19.20 24.40
N VAL A 5 2.74 -20.07 23.70
CA VAL A 5 2.24 -20.98 22.65
C VAL A 5 2.28 -22.40 23.22
N GLY A 6 1.11 -23.03 23.35
CA GLY A 6 0.93 -24.31 24.07
C GLY A 6 1.37 -24.30 25.54
N ASP A 7 1.69 -25.50 26.08
CA ASP A 7 2.14 -25.75 27.47
C ASP A 7 3.59 -25.30 27.76
N GLY A 8 4.08 -24.23 27.13
CA GLY A 8 5.31 -23.57 27.60
C GLY A 8 6.33 -23.11 26.56
N LYS A 9 5.93 -22.59 25.40
CA LYS A 9 6.87 -21.82 24.56
C LYS A 9 6.61 -20.32 24.61
N ILE A 10 7.70 -19.59 24.83
CA ILE A 10 7.83 -18.14 24.97
C ILE A 10 8.16 -17.54 23.58
N LEU A 11 7.24 -16.78 22.97
CA LEU A 11 7.51 -16.03 21.73
C LEU A 11 8.18 -14.70 22.05
N ASP A 12 9.31 -14.43 21.39
CA ASP A 12 10.07 -13.20 21.54
C ASP A 12 9.89 -12.27 20.34
N ALA A 13 8.69 -11.67 20.21
CA ALA A 13 8.37 -10.75 19.11
C ALA A 13 8.87 -9.30 19.32
N SER A 14 9.42 -8.96 20.50
CA SER A 14 9.89 -7.59 20.82
C SER A 14 11.36 -7.33 20.46
N SER A 15 12.09 -8.32 19.95
CA SER A 15 13.50 -8.10 19.60
C SER A 15 13.59 -7.34 18.27
N THR A 16 13.83 -6.04 18.37
CA THR A 16 14.16 -5.15 17.24
C THR A 16 15.44 -5.59 16.48
N GLY A 17 16.17 -6.58 16.99
CA GLY A 17 17.33 -7.22 16.35
C GLY A 17 17.24 -8.75 16.19
N GLY A 18 16.07 -9.38 16.37
CA GLY A 18 15.90 -10.82 16.20
C GLY A 18 15.71 -11.27 14.76
N ASP A 19 16.06 -12.53 14.47
CA ASP A 19 15.86 -13.19 13.17
C ASP A 19 14.39 -13.03 12.71
N LEU A 20 14.19 -12.27 11.63
CA LEU A 20 12.88 -12.03 11.01
C LEU A 20 12.15 -13.34 10.70
N LYS A 21 12.88 -14.39 10.28
CA LYS A 21 12.28 -15.70 9.99
C LYS A 21 11.73 -16.37 11.24
N LYS A 22 12.41 -16.20 12.38
CA LYS A 22 11.93 -16.74 13.65
C LYS A 22 10.65 -16.03 14.10
N ARG A 23 10.63 -14.69 14.04
CA ARG A 23 9.44 -13.89 14.38
C ARG A 23 8.24 -14.21 13.48
N GLU A 24 8.48 -14.37 12.18
CA GLU A 24 7.45 -14.82 11.23
C GLU A 24 6.92 -16.21 11.59
N THR A 25 7.81 -17.17 11.86
CA THR A 25 7.44 -18.53 12.26
C THR A 25 6.60 -18.54 13.54
N ASP A 26 6.98 -17.72 14.52
CA ASP A 26 6.32 -17.61 15.81
C ASP A 26 4.88 -17.06 15.67
N LEU A 27 4.69 -16.01 14.87
CA LEU A 27 3.36 -15.44 14.60
C LEU A 27 2.48 -16.36 13.75
N ASP A 28 3.07 -17.08 12.79
CA ASP A 28 2.38 -18.10 12.01
C ASP A 28 1.91 -19.28 12.87
N LEU A 29 2.71 -19.68 13.86
CA LEU A 29 2.34 -20.73 14.79
C LEU A 29 1.18 -20.27 15.70
N PHE A 30 1.26 -19.06 16.24
CA PHE A 30 0.18 -18.44 17.02
C PHE A 30 -1.13 -18.36 16.21
N ARG A 31 -1.06 -17.93 14.94
CA ARG A 31 -2.20 -17.92 14.01
C ARG A 31 -2.82 -19.32 13.89
N LYS A 32 -2.01 -20.34 13.65
CA LYS A 32 -2.49 -21.74 13.52
C LYS A 32 -3.16 -22.23 14.79
N GLU A 33 -2.62 -21.90 15.97
CA GLU A 33 -3.25 -22.26 17.24
C GLU A 33 -4.63 -21.60 17.41
N ILE A 34 -4.73 -20.30 17.16
CA ILE A 34 -5.99 -19.57 17.24
C ILE A 34 -7.03 -20.15 16.28
N VAL A 35 -6.64 -20.38 15.02
CA VAL A 35 -7.54 -20.95 14.01
C VAL A 35 -7.99 -22.36 14.41
N ASN A 36 -7.10 -23.20 14.93
CA ASN A 36 -7.48 -24.54 15.41
C ASN A 36 -8.43 -24.47 16.62
N ALA A 37 -8.14 -23.61 17.60
CA ALA A 37 -8.98 -23.41 18.78
C ALA A 37 -10.38 -22.92 18.40
N LEU A 38 -10.48 -22.06 17.38
CA LEU A 38 -11.75 -21.56 16.86
C LEU A 38 -12.51 -22.63 16.07
N THR A 39 -11.87 -23.22 15.06
CA THR A 39 -12.54 -24.07 14.06
C THR A 39 -12.84 -25.49 14.54
N ARG A 40 -11.92 -26.11 15.29
CA ARG A 40 -12.06 -27.50 15.73
C ARG A 40 -12.65 -27.61 17.12
N GLU A 41 -12.28 -26.69 18.00
CA GLU A 41 -12.56 -26.83 19.44
C GLU A 41 -13.64 -25.84 19.92
N ARG A 42 -14.01 -24.85 19.10
CA ARG A 42 -14.96 -23.78 19.44
C ARG A 42 -14.65 -23.09 20.78
N LYS A 43 -13.37 -22.94 21.10
CA LYS A 43 -12.91 -22.35 22.37
C LYS A 43 -12.86 -20.83 22.28
N PHE A 44 -14.01 -20.17 22.17
CA PHE A 44 -14.10 -18.71 22.01
C PHE A 44 -13.41 -17.94 23.15
N ILE A 45 -13.53 -18.42 24.40
CA ILE A 45 -12.86 -17.81 25.57
C ILE A 45 -11.34 -17.88 25.43
N LEU A 46 -10.78 -19.02 25.00
CA LEU A 46 -9.34 -19.19 24.82
C LEU A 46 -8.81 -18.28 23.71
N VAL A 47 -9.55 -18.14 22.61
CA VAL A 47 -9.19 -17.23 21.52
C VAL A 47 -9.18 -15.78 22.03
N SER A 48 -10.19 -15.38 22.81
CA SER A 48 -10.25 -14.05 23.42
C SER A 48 -9.05 -13.79 24.33
N GLN A 49 -8.70 -14.72 25.21
CA GLN A 49 -7.55 -14.59 26.11
C GLN A 49 -6.23 -14.47 25.34
N LYS A 50 -6.03 -15.30 24.30
CA LYS A 50 -4.83 -15.22 23.45
C LYS A 50 -4.73 -13.88 22.72
N LEU A 51 -5.85 -13.28 22.29
CA LEU A 51 -5.86 -11.94 21.71
C LEU A 51 -5.50 -10.87 22.74
N ASP A 52 -6.04 -10.97 23.96
CA ASP A 52 -5.73 -10.03 25.04
C ASP A 52 -4.22 -10.06 25.39
N ASP A 53 -3.63 -11.24 25.44
CA ASP A 53 -2.19 -11.43 25.67
C ASP A 53 -1.35 -10.81 24.54
N LEU A 54 -1.75 -11.03 23.27
CA LEU A 54 -1.09 -10.45 22.10
C LEU A 54 -1.12 -8.91 22.14
N PHE A 55 -2.28 -8.34 22.47
CA PHE A 55 -2.52 -6.90 22.50
C PHE A 55 -1.94 -6.19 23.73
N THR A 56 -1.53 -6.92 24.77
CA THR A 56 -0.78 -6.33 25.89
C THR A 56 0.60 -5.80 25.44
N HIS A 57 1.08 -6.23 24.27
CA HIS A 57 2.43 -5.93 23.78
C HIS A 57 2.46 -5.24 22.40
N VAL A 58 1.30 -5.04 21.76
CA VAL A 58 1.24 -4.58 20.36
C VAL A 58 1.87 -3.19 20.16
N ASP A 59 1.82 -2.31 21.16
CA ASP A 59 2.45 -0.97 21.10
C ASP A 59 3.99 -1.03 20.95
N SER A 60 4.61 -2.12 21.42
CA SER A 60 6.07 -2.32 21.34
C SER A 60 6.52 -3.01 20.05
N MET A 61 5.58 -3.42 19.20
CA MET A 61 5.87 -4.13 17.95
C MET A 61 6.37 -3.16 16.86
N ASP A 62 7.24 -3.67 15.99
CA ASP A 62 7.61 -2.96 14.76
C ASP A 62 6.51 -3.10 13.69
N SER A 63 6.56 -2.29 12.64
CA SER A 63 5.58 -2.35 11.53
C SER A 63 5.42 -3.75 10.94
N PHE A 64 6.50 -4.56 10.88
CA PHE A 64 6.42 -5.93 10.37
C PHE A 64 5.54 -6.83 11.26
N ALA A 65 5.76 -6.80 12.57
CA ALA A 65 4.95 -7.58 13.51
C ALA A 65 3.50 -7.10 13.55
N ILE A 66 3.26 -5.78 13.46
CA ILE A 66 1.91 -5.20 13.36
C ILE A 66 1.17 -5.75 12.14
N GLU A 67 1.80 -5.81 10.97
CA GLU A 67 1.18 -6.38 9.76
C GLU A 67 0.77 -7.85 9.94
N LYS A 68 1.60 -8.65 10.62
CA LYS A 68 1.25 -10.04 10.92
C LYS A 68 0.08 -10.16 11.91
N VAL A 69 -0.02 -9.24 12.88
CA VAL A 69 -1.19 -9.19 13.78
C VAL A 69 -2.46 -8.79 13.01
N LYS A 70 -2.39 -7.85 12.07
CA LYS A 70 -3.52 -7.54 11.17
C LYS A 70 -3.98 -8.77 10.39
N ASP A 71 -3.04 -9.57 9.86
CA ASP A 71 -3.36 -10.81 9.15
C ASP A 71 -4.06 -11.84 10.06
N ILE A 72 -3.65 -11.96 11.33
CA ILE A 72 -4.32 -12.81 12.33
C ILE A 72 -5.77 -12.35 12.55
N ILE A 73 -5.97 -11.05 12.75
CA ILE A 73 -7.31 -10.46 12.96
C ILE A 73 -8.20 -10.65 11.73
N ARG A 74 -7.67 -10.45 10.53
CA ARG A 74 -8.41 -10.65 9.28
C ARG A 74 -8.86 -12.11 9.12
N VAL A 75 -7.99 -13.06 9.42
CA VAL A 75 -8.34 -14.49 9.36
C VAL A 75 -9.42 -14.83 10.38
N LEU A 76 -9.32 -14.29 11.60
CA LEU A 76 -10.36 -14.44 12.61
C LEU A 76 -11.68 -13.87 12.15
N ASP A 77 -11.68 -12.67 11.56
CA ASP A 77 -12.88 -12.01 11.07
C ASP A 77 -13.62 -12.82 10.02
N ILE A 78 -12.90 -13.36 9.03
CA ILE A 78 -13.45 -14.24 7.98
C ILE A 78 -14.08 -15.48 8.62
N GLN A 79 -13.35 -16.15 9.51
CA GLN A 79 -13.85 -17.35 10.18
C GLN A 79 -15.08 -17.05 11.04
N MET A 80 -15.09 -15.91 11.74
CA MET A 80 -16.22 -15.51 12.58
C MET A 80 -17.46 -15.17 11.75
N SER A 81 -17.29 -14.56 10.57
CA SER A 81 -18.38 -14.33 9.62
C SER A 81 -19.03 -15.65 9.19
N GLU A 82 -18.22 -16.67 8.88
CA GLU A 82 -18.72 -18.02 8.57
C GLU A 82 -19.48 -18.63 9.77
N PHE A 83 -18.96 -18.48 10.99
CA PHE A 83 -19.60 -19.00 12.21
C PHE A 83 -20.85 -18.24 12.65
N SER A 84 -21.00 -16.96 12.28
CA SER A 84 -22.16 -16.15 12.68
C SER A 84 -23.49 -16.77 12.25
N THR A 85 -23.48 -17.49 11.12
CA THR A 85 -24.63 -18.23 10.60
C THR A 85 -24.97 -19.51 11.38
N LEU A 86 -24.01 -20.04 12.16
CA LEU A 86 -24.09 -21.32 12.86
C LEU A 86 -24.26 -21.19 14.38
N CYS A 87 -23.79 -20.09 14.96
CA CYS A 87 -23.64 -19.94 16.42
C CYS A 87 -24.85 -19.27 17.12
N GLY A 88 -25.81 -18.71 16.39
CA GLY A 88 -27.00 -18.08 16.99
C GLY A 88 -26.66 -17.05 18.07
N ASP A 89 -27.39 -17.08 19.19
CA ASP A 89 -27.21 -16.15 20.33
C ASP A 89 -26.15 -16.60 21.37
N ASP A 90 -25.11 -17.34 20.97
CA ASP A 90 -24.04 -17.72 21.90
C ASP A 90 -23.30 -16.48 22.42
N ILE A 91 -23.46 -16.18 23.72
CA ILE A 91 -22.87 -15.01 24.37
C ILE A 91 -21.34 -14.99 24.29
N ASN A 92 -20.68 -16.14 24.27
CA ASN A 92 -19.23 -16.21 24.15
C ASN A 92 -18.77 -15.87 22.74
N PHE A 93 -19.57 -16.24 21.74
CA PHE A 93 -19.34 -15.85 20.35
C PHE A 93 -19.53 -14.35 20.17
N SER A 94 -20.61 -13.77 20.70
CA SER A 94 -20.85 -12.31 20.66
C SER A 94 -19.74 -11.51 21.36
N ASN A 95 -19.26 -12.00 22.52
CA ASN A 95 -18.15 -11.37 23.24
C ASN A 95 -16.84 -11.42 22.44
N LEU A 96 -16.56 -12.54 21.75
CA LEU A 96 -15.39 -12.65 20.90
C LEU A 96 -15.47 -11.71 19.69
N LEU A 97 -16.65 -11.56 19.06
CA LEU A 97 -16.86 -10.58 17.99
C LEU A 97 -16.55 -9.15 18.47
N LEU A 98 -17.09 -8.75 19.63
CA LEU A 98 -16.83 -7.45 20.23
C LEU A 98 -15.34 -7.25 20.54
N ASN A 99 -14.65 -8.28 21.04
CA ASN A 99 -13.20 -8.21 21.28
C ASN A 99 -12.44 -8.03 19.96
N ILE A 100 -12.77 -8.79 18.91
CA ILE A 100 -12.16 -8.65 17.58
C ILE A 100 -12.35 -7.24 17.03
N GLU A 101 -13.56 -6.67 17.09
CA GLU A 101 -13.82 -5.30 16.65
C GLU A 101 -13.01 -4.26 17.45
N LYS A 102 -12.94 -4.42 18.77
CA LYS A 102 -12.09 -3.58 19.62
C LYS A 102 -10.62 -3.67 19.19
N ARG A 103 -10.12 -4.88 18.95
CA ARG A 103 -8.72 -5.13 18.53
C ARG A 103 -8.43 -4.60 17.13
N LYS A 104 -9.40 -4.63 16.20
CA LYS A 104 -9.30 -3.96 14.89
C LYS A 104 -9.10 -2.44 15.05
N GLN A 105 -9.85 -1.80 15.95
CA GLN A 105 -9.68 -0.37 16.19
C GLN A 105 -8.34 -0.05 16.85
N GLU A 106 -7.94 -0.82 17.87
CA GLU A 106 -6.64 -0.62 18.54
C GLU A 106 -5.45 -0.77 17.57
N ILE A 107 -5.45 -1.80 16.71
CA ILE A 107 -4.34 -1.99 15.77
C ILE A 107 -4.29 -0.92 14.69
N LYS A 108 -5.44 -0.35 14.34
CA LYS A 108 -5.53 0.78 13.43
C LYS A 108 -4.94 2.04 14.06
N ASP A 109 -5.31 2.35 15.29
CA ASP A 109 -4.75 3.50 16.02
C ASP A 109 -3.22 3.38 16.14
N ILE A 110 -2.71 2.17 16.39
CA ILE A 110 -1.27 1.89 16.40
C ILE A 110 -0.64 2.11 15.03
N SER A 111 -1.29 1.62 13.97
CA SER A 111 -0.79 1.80 12.60
C SER A 111 -0.71 3.28 12.23
N ASP A 112 -1.73 4.06 12.58
CA ASP A 112 -1.74 5.51 12.36
C ASP A 112 -0.60 6.21 13.11
N ARG A 113 -0.30 5.80 14.35
CA ARG A 113 0.87 6.30 15.10
C ARG A 113 2.19 5.90 14.44
N LYS A 114 2.30 4.68 13.89
CA LYS A 114 3.52 4.22 13.20
C LYS A 114 3.83 5.03 11.93
N ILE A 115 2.81 5.57 11.25
CA ILE A 115 3.01 6.52 10.14
C ILE A 115 3.79 7.74 10.63
N VAL A 116 3.48 8.27 11.80
CA VAL A 116 4.20 9.39 12.41
C VAL A 116 5.62 8.96 12.82
N GLU A 117 5.73 7.85 13.56
CA GLU A 117 7.00 7.39 14.14
C GLU A 117 8.05 7.01 13.09
N GLU A 118 7.63 6.33 12.03
CA GLU A 118 8.53 5.81 10.99
C GLU A 118 8.56 6.68 9.73
N GLY A 119 7.45 7.35 9.40
CA GLY A 119 7.34 8.23 8.23
C GLY A 119 7.80 9.67 8.48
N GLY A 120 7.90 10.09 9.74
CA GLY A 120 8.20 11.46 10.14
C GLY A 120 6.96 12.28 10.45
N GLU A 121 7.16 13.39 11.18
CA GLU A 121 6.09 14.27 11.64
C GLU A 121 5.28 14.86 10.47
N HIS A 122 5.93 15.18 9.34
CA HIS A 122 5.28 15.72 8.15
C HIS A 122 4.27 14.74 7.53
N LEU A 123 4.63 13.46 7.39
CA LEU A 123 3.70 12.43 6.90
C LEU A 123 2.55 12.18 7.87
N GLY A 124 2.84 12.18 9.17
CA GLY A 124 1.83 12.08 10.22
C GLY A 124 0.79 13.20 10.17
N ASN A 125 1.25 14.45 10.10
CA ASN A 125 0.39 15.64 10.02
C ASN A 125 -0.43 15.65 8.74
N MET A 126 0.18 15.24 7.62
CA MET A 126 -0.52 15.12 6.35
C MET A 126 -1.60 14.02 6.39
N TRP A 127 -1.31 12.86 6.97
CA TRP A 127 -2.29 11.79 7.14
C TRP A 127 -3.49 12.26 7.96
N ALA A 128 -3.25 12.87 9.12
CA ALA A 128 -4.30 13.39 9.98
C ALA A 128 -5.18 14.42 9.26
N THR A 129 -4.57 15.33 8.50
CA THR A 129 -5.27 16.37 7.75
C THR A 129 -6.11 15.78 6.61
N ILE A 130 -5.54 14.82 5.86
CA ILE A 130 -6.27 14.11 4.81
C ILE A 130 -7.46 13.35 5.38
N LEU A 131 -7.30 12.65 6.50
CA LEU A 131 -8.38 11.92 7.18
C LEU A 131 -9.48 12.84 7.71
N GLN A 132 -9.13 14.06 8.14
CA GLN A 132 -10.12 15.04 8.56
C GLN A 132 -10.98 15.50 7.37
N ALA A 133 -10.37 15.70 6.21
CA ALA A 133 -11.06 16.15 5.00
C ALA A 133 -11.79 15.02 4.24
N ASN A 134 -11.31 13.78 4.36
CA ASN A 134 -11.76 12.61 3.59
C ASN A 134 -11.94 11.41 4.54
N PRO A 135 -12.98 11.42 5.40
CA PRO A 135 -13.13 10.44 6.48
C PRO A 135 -13.29 8.99 6.00
N GLU A 136 -13.76 8.77 4.77
CA GLU A 136 -13.83 7.46 4.13
C GLU A 136 -12.46 6.82 3.89
N LEU A 137 -11.37 7.60 3.86
CA LEU A 137 -10.01 7.07 3.79
C LEU A 137 -9.57 6.37 5.08
N ARG A 138 -10.34 6.47 6.17
CA ARG A 138 -10.10 5.67 7.37
C ARG A 138 -10.08 4.16 7.09
N GLN A 139 -10.69 3.69 6.01
CA GLN A 139 -10.65 2.27 5.65
C GLN A 139 -9.39 1.84 4.88
N VAL A 140 -8.51 2.78 4.53
CA VAL A 140 -7.27 2.51 3.81
C VAL A 140 -6.22 1.95 4.77
N GLU A 141 -5.59 0.83 4.39
CA GLU A 141 -4.42 0.31 5.08
C GLU A 141 -3.17 1.02 4.54
N VAL A 142 -2.42 1.69 5.42
CA VAL A 142 -1.10 2.23 5.08
C VAL A 142 -0.04 1.25 5.55
N ARG A 143 0.80 0.78 4.62
CA ARG A 143 1.92 -0.11 4.90
C ARG A 143 3.24 0.59 4.61
N LEU A 144 4.08 0.65 5.63
CA LEU A 144 5.40 1.23 5.49
C LEU A 144 6.38 0.17 4.98
N GLY A 145 6.92 0.40 3.79
CA GLY A 145 7.90 -0.47 3.16
C GLY A 145 9.32 -0.20 3.67
N LYS A 146 10.21 -1.19 3.55
CA LYS A 146 11.66 -0.93 3.64
C LYS A 146 12.21 -0.72 2.23
N PRO A 147 13.17 0.20 2.04
CA PRO A 147 13.91 0.26 0.78
C PRO A 147 14.48 -1.14 0.49
N LYS A 148 14.20 -1.71 -0.70
CA LYS A 148 14.84 -2.98 -1.09
C LYS A 148 16.34 -2.75 -1.14
N SER A 149 17.10 -3.59 -0.43
CA SER A 149 18.56 -3.61 -0.55
C SER A 149 18.94 -4.00 -1.97
N GLY A 150 19.41 -3.05 -2.78
CA GLY A 150 19.79 -3.27 -4.18
C GLY A 150 19.05 -2.36 -5.16
N GLU A 151 19.48 -1.10 -5.20
CA GLU A 151 19.59 -0.14 -6.33
C GLU A 151 18.45 0.08 -7.34
N THR A 152 17.39 -0.72 -7.44
CA THR A 152 16.27 -0.43 -8.37
C THR A 152 15.26 0.50 -7.71
N LEU A 153 15.53 1.81 -7.84
CA LEU A 153 14.65 2.92 -7.44
C LEU A 153 13.33 2.98 -8.24
N SER A 154 13.11 2.06 -9.18
CA SER A 154 11.93 2.03 -10.06
C SER A 154 10.62 1.76 -9.31
N HIS A 155 10.66 1.15 -8.12
CA HIS A 155 9.46 0.83 -7.32
C HIS A 155 9.44 1.45 -5.91
N THR A 156 10.21 2.52 -5.67
CA THR A 156 10.62 2.85 -4.30
C THR A 156 10.01 4.12 -3.69
N GLY A 157 9.05 4.78 -4.35
CA GLY A 157 8.32 5.89 -3.74
C GLY A 157 7.14 5.38 -2.91
N GLY A 158 6.27 4.64 -3.58
CA GLY A 158 5.07 4.03 -3.03
C GLY A 158 4.28 3.37 -4.15
N TYR A 159 3.21 2.68 -3.79
CA TYR A 159 2.21 2.20 -4.73
C TYR A 159 0.90 1.86 -4.01
N PHE A 160 -0.21 2.13 -4.68
CA PHE A 160 -1.50 1.56 -4.35
C PHE A 160 -1.56 0.09 -4.79
N ALA A 161 -1.83 -0.81 -3.84
CA ALA A 161 -2.01 -2.21 -4.11
C ALA A 161 -3.47 -2.51 -4.43
N ASP A 162 -3.64 -3.27 -5.51
CA ASP A 162 -4.92 -3.78 -5.95
C ASP A 162 -5.61 -4.54 -4.80
N PRO A 163 -6.83 -4.15 -4.40
CA PRO A 163 -7.59 -4.89 -3.42
C PRO A 163 -7.95 -6.26 -3.99
N SER A 164 -7.24 -7.31 -3.55
CA SER A 164 -7.53 -8.69 -3.91
C SER A 164 -8.73 -9.22 -3.13
N GLY A 165 -9.91 -9.18 -3.74
CA GLY A 165 -11.15 -9.75 -3.21
C GLY A 165 -12.13 -8.70 -2.66
N PHE A 166 -13.38 -9.13 -2.43
CA PHE A 166 -14.51 -8.26 -2.08
C PHE A 166 -14.31 -7.45 -0.78
N ASP A 167 -13.62 -8.02 0.21
CA ASP A 167 -13.44 -7.42 1.54
C ASP A 167 -12.01 -6.96 1.83
N SER A 168 -11.13 -6.95 0.82
CA SER A 168 -9.77 -6.47 1.03
C SER A 168 -9.76 -4.94 1.17
N ALA A 169 -9.15 -4.45 2.25
CA ALA A 169 -9.00 -3.02 2.46
C ALA A 169 -8.09 -2.44 1.35
N PRO A 170 -8.47 -1.31 0.72
CA PRO A 170 -7.57 -0.60 -0.17
C PRO A 170 -6.27 -0.31 0.58
N THR A 171 -5.14 -0.69 0.00
CA THR A 171 -3.85 -0.65 0.69
C THR A 171 -2.88 0.22 -0.08
N ILE A 172 -2.23 1.16 0.59
CA ILE A 172 -1.10 1.89 0.02
C ILE A 172 0.19 1.42 0.68
N TYR A 173 1.23 1.32 -0.12
CA TYR A 173 2.58 1.08 0.34
C TYR A 173 3.36 2.37 0.16
N VAL A 174 4.02 2.84 1.21
CA VAL A 174 4.90 4.01 1.15
C VAL A 174 6.23 3.65 1.76
N VAL A 175 7.32 4.03 1.12
CA VAL A 175 8.65 3.78 1.67
C VAL A 175 9.04 4.99 2.54
N PRO A 176 9.04 4.86 3.88
CA PRO A 176 9.76 5.80 4.73
C PRO A 176 11.24 5.70 4.37
N GLY A 177 11.70 6.62 3.54
CA GLY A 177 13.09 6.71 3.11
C GLY A 177 13.85 7.70 3.97
N ASN A 178 15.16 7.47 4.13
CA ASN A 178 16.05 8.56 4.54
C ASN A 178 16.15 9.60 3.41
N GLU A 179 16.56 10.84 3.74
CA GLU A 179 16.68 11.94 2.77
C GLU A 179 17.41 11.52 1.49
N GLU A 180 18.47 10.70 1.63
CA GLU A 180 19.29 10.21 0.52
C GLU A 180 18.49 9.39 -0.52
N HIS A 181 17.53 8.58 -0.08
CA HIS A 181 16.67 7.81 -0.98
C HIS A 181 15.85 8.72 -1.91
N TYR A 182 15.21 9.72 -1.32
CA TYR A 182 14.39 10.68 -2.07
C TYR A 182 15.26 11.64 -2.90
N ARG A 183 16.48 11.97 -2.46
CA ARG A 183 17.46 12.70 -3.28
C ARG A 183 17.83 11.92 -4.54
N LYS A 184 18.04 10.60 -4.45
CA LYS A 184 18.29 9.77 -5.63
C LYS A 184 17.06 9.69 -6.54
N LEU A 185 15.85 9.67 -5.98
CA LEU A 185 14.61 9.73 -6.77
C LEU A 185 14.47 11.06 -7.52
N LEU A 186 14.82 12.19 -6.88
CA LEU A 186 14.80 13.50 -7.53
C LEU A 186 15.69 13.55 -8.78
N VAL A 187 16.85 12.89 -8.74
CA VAL A 187 17.78 12.82 -9.87
C VAL A 187 17.31 11.83 -10.95
N SER A 188 16.95 10.61 -10.55
CA SER A 188 16.60 9.52 -11.47
C SER A 188 15.24 9.70 -12.15
N ARG A 189 14.32 10.47 -11.56
CA ARG A 189 12.97 10.72 -12.09
C ARG A 189 12.75 12.18 -12.47
N LYS A 190 13.78 12.82 -13.05
CA LYS A 190 13.78 14.26 -13.37
C LYS A 190 12.48 14.73 -14.04
N LYS A 191 11.99 14.02 -15.06
CA LYS A 191 10.76 14.42 -15.76
C LYS A 191 9.52 14.38 -14.88
N SER A 192 9.38 13.34 -14.06
CA SER A 192 8.27 13.24 -13.10
C SER A 192 8.34 14.36 -12.06
N VAL A 193 9.54 14.72 -11.61
CA VAL A 193 9.75 15.84 -10.65
C VAL A 193 9.37 17.17 -11.28
N GLU A 194 9.75 17.43 -12.53
CA GLU A 194 9.34 18.63 -13.27
C GLU A 194 7.81 18.76 -13.37
N ILE A 195 7.12 17.65 -13.64
CA ILE A 195 5.65 17.61 -13.67
C ILE A 195 5.07 17.93 -12.29
N VAL A 196 5.56 17.27 -11.24
CA VAL A 196 5.11 17.51 -9.85
C VAL A 196 5.35 18.96 -9.44
N ALA A 197 6.52 19.53 -9.75
CA ALA A 197 6.84 20.92 -9.48
C ALA A 197 5.84 21.86 -10.17
N GLY A 198 5.57 21.63 -11.47
CA GLY A 198 4.59 22.40 -12.22
C GLY A 198 3.18 22.35 -11.62
N LEU A 199 2.73 21.18 -11.17
CA LEU A 199 1.42 21.01 -10.51
C LEU A 199 1.33 21.77 -9.18
N LEU A 200 2.43 21.83 -8.44
CA LEU A 200 2.53 22.56 -7.17
C LEU A 200 2.78 24.07 -7.37
N GLY A 201 3.09 24.51 -8.59
CA GLY A 201 3.48 25.90 -8.88
C GLY A 201 4.90 26.23 -8.40
N LEU A 202 5.76 25.22 -8.28
CA LEU A 202 7.16 25.31 -7.87
C LEU A 202 8.07 25.13 -9.08
N LYS A 203 9.34 25.54 -8.93
CA LYS A 203 10.42 25.12 -9.81
C LYS A 203 10.91 23.73 -9.42
N ALA A 204 11.51 23.00 -10.35
CA ALA A 204 11.98 21.63 -10.11
C ALA A 204 13.02 21.57 -8.98
N GLU A 205 13.89 22.58 -8.88
CA GLU A 205 14.90 22.72 -7.82
C GLU A 205 14.33 23.05 -6.44
N GLU A 206 13.07 23.47 -6.35
CA GLU A 206 12.37 23.76 -5.09
C GLU A 206 11.68 22.52 -4.50
N VAL A 207 11.59 21.42 -5.27
CA VAL A 207 11.02 20.16 -4.77
C VAL A 207 12.03 19.44 -3.89
N THR A 208 11.85 19.57 -2.57
CA THR A 208 12.66 18.86 -1.58
C THR A 208 12.28 17.37 -1.49
N ALA A 209 13.12 16.59 -0.82
CA ALA A 209 12.83 15.18 -0.51
C ALA A 209 11.50 15.03 0.26
N GLU A 210 11.23 15.90 1.22
CA GLU A 210 10.01 15.91 2.03
C GLU A 210 8.78 16.26 1.19
N ILE A 211 8.88 17.24 0.29
CA ILE A 211 7.78 17.59 -0.63
C ILE A 211 7.49 16.41 -1.56
N LEU A 212 8.52 15.78 -2.12
CA LEU A 212 8.35 14.64 -3.01
C LEU A 212 7.72 13.44 -2.27
N GLN A 213 8.20 13.13 -1.06
CA GLN A 213 7.64 12.07 -0.23
C GLN A 213 6.17 12.34 0.12
N SER A 214 5.86 13.58 0.49
CA SER A 214 4.50 13.99 0.84
C SER A 214 3.57 13.89 -0.37
N PHE A 215 4.04 14.36 -1.53
CA PHE A 215 3.32 14.24 -2.79
C PHE A 215 3.03 12.78 -3.13
N ILE A 216 4.03 11.90 -3.06
CA ILE A 216 3.86 10.47 -3.34
C ILE A 216 2.86 9.85 -2.38
N PHE A 217 2.98 10.08 -1.07
CA PHE A 217 2.04 9.54 -0.09
C PHE A 217 0.60 10.00 -0.38
N ALA A 218 0.39 11.30 -0.62
CA ALA A 218 -0.92 11.82 -0.94
C ALA A 218 -1.45 11.34 -2.31
N HIS A 219 -0.57 11.13 -3.29
CA HIS A 219 -0.91 10.58 -4.59
C HIS A 219 -1.42 9.13 -4.47
N GLU A 220 -0.74 8.27 -3.73
CA GLU A 220 -1.23 6.90 -3.50
C GLU A 220 -2.56 6.89 -2.74
N LEU A 221 -2.76 7.81 -1.80
CA LEU A 221 -4.07 8.02 -1.16
C LEU A 221 -5.13 8.49 -2.15
N GLY A 222 -4.76 9.27 -3.15
CA GLY A 222 -5.65 9.67 -4.24
C GLY A 222 -6.15 8.48 -5.06
N HIS A 223 -5.30 7.49 -5.33
CA HIS A 223 -5.75 6.21 -5.94
C HIS A 223 -6.69 5.43 -5.02
N ALA A 224 -6.40 5.36 -3.72
CA ALA A 224 -7.27 4.69 -2.77
C ALA A 224 -8.63 5.41 -2.65
N HIS A 225 -8.64 6.74 -2.67
CA HIS A 225 -9.83 7.57 -2.68
C HIS A 225 -10.67 7.35 -3.96
N ASP A 226 -10.05 7.36 -5.15
CA ASP A 226 -10.71 7.04 -6.42
C ASP A 226 -11.37 5.65 -6.35
N TYR A 227 -10.65 4.64 -5.85
CA TYR A 227 -11.17 3.31 -5.68
C TYR A 227 -12.41 3.28 -4.76
N ILE A 228 -12.33 3.94 -3.59
CA ILE A 228 -13.43 3.94 -2.62
C ILE A 228 -14.68 4.62 -3.19
N ILE A 229 -14.53 5.82 -3.73
CA ILE A 229 -15.64 6.65 -4.17
C ILE A 229 -16.28 6.10 -5.44
N ASN A 230 -15.49 5.71 -6.42
CA ASN A 230 -16.00 5.37 -7.75
C ASN A 230 -16.26 3.87 -7.95
N PHE A 231 -15.69 3.01 -7.08
CA PHE A 231 -15.82 1.55 -7.23
C PHE A 231 -16.39 0.89 -5.99
N LYS A 232 -15.74 1.01 -4.82
CA LYS A 232 -16.13 0.25 -3.63
C LYS A 232 -17.54 0.60 -3.14
N ASN A 233 -17.87 1.89 -3.11
CA ASN A 233 -19.16 2.39 -2.64
C ASN A 233 -20.21 2.45 -3.77
N ASN A 234 -19.88 1.99 -4.98
CA ASN A 234 -20.79 2.03 -6.12
C ASN A 234 -21.58 0.72 -6.21
N ASN A 235 -22.87 0.80 -5.89
CA ASN A 235 -23.79 -0.35 -5.90
C ASN A 235 -24.30 -0.71 -7.31
N ASP A 236 -24.03 0.13 -8.32
CA ASP A 236 -24.54 -0.04 -9.68
C ASP A 236 -23.53 -0.72 -10.62
N LEU A 237 -22.43 -1.27 -10.08
CA LEU A 237 -21.43 -1.96 -10.88
C LEU A 237 -21.93 -3.36 -11.31
N GLU A 238 -21.75 -3.68 -12.59
CA GLU A 238 -21.98 -5.02 -13.12
C GLU A 238 -20.91 -6.04 -12.70
N LEU A 239 -19.72 -5.54 -12.35
CA LEU A 239 -18.58 -6.33 -11.88
C LEU A 239 -18.30 -6.04 -10.41
N SER A 240 -17.52 -6.90 -9.75
CA SER A 240 -17.01 -6.53 -8.42
C SER A 240 -16.18 -5.25 -8.49
N PRO A 241 -16.13 -4.42 -7.42
CA PRO A 241 -15.35 -3.19 -7.40
C PRO A 241 -13.88 -3.35 -7.85
N SER A 242 -13.22 -4.43 -7.42
CA SER A 242 -11.84 -4.76 -7.82
C SER A 242 -11.74 -5.05 -9.33
N GLU A 243 -12.67 -5.82 -9.89
CA GLU A 243 -12.66 -6.17 -11.32
C GLU A 243 -12.97 -4.96 -12.21
N ALA A 244 -13.95 -4.13 -11.82
CA ALA A 244 -14.27 -2.90 -12.52
C ALA A 244 -13.06 -1.94 -12.55
N TRP A 245 -12.36 -1.79 -11.41
CA TRP A 245 -11.14 -0.98 -11.32
C TRP A 245 -10.02 -1.55 -12.20
N LYS A 246 -9.76 -2.87 -12.13
CA LYS A 246 -8.78 -3.57 -12.99
C LYS A 246 -9.08 -3.38 -14.48
N GLN A 247 -10.35 -3.47 -14.85
CA GLN A 247 -10.77 -3.31 -16.24
C GLN A 247 -10.50 -1.87 -16.72
N LYS A 248 -10.89 -0.86 -15.94
CA LYS A 248 -10.58 0.55 -16.25
C LYS A 248 -9.07 0.75 -16.39
N ASN A 249 -8.28 0.27 -15.41
CA ASN A 249 -6.83 0.38 -15.43
C ASN A 249 -6.22 -0.28 -16.68
N ARG A 250 -6.69 -1.47 -17.07
CA ARG A 250 -6.22 -2.16 -18.28
C ARG A 250 -6.49 -1.34 -19.55
N VAL A 251 -7.67 -0.74 -19.66
CA VAL A 251 -8.04 0.09 -20.82
C VAL A 251 -7.15 1.34 -20.90
N GLU A 252 -6.96 2.03 -19.78
CA GLU A 252 -6.10 3.21 -19.70
C GLU A 252 -4.65 2.87 -20.05
N MET A 253 -4.10 1.81 -19.44
CA MET A 253 -2.73 1.36 -19.68
C MET A 253 -2.47 0.92 -21.13
N ALA A 254 -3.48 0.39 -21.81
CA ALA A 254 -3.36 0.00 -23.21
C ALA A 254 -3.23 1.20 -24.17
N SER A 255 -3.63 2.41 -23.75
CA SER A 255 -3.54 3.63 -24.58
C SER A 255 -2.17 4.33 -24.54
N LEU A 256 -1.25 3.83 -23.72
CA LEU A 256 0.08 4.43 -23.59
C LEU A 256 0.91 4.26 -24.87
N PRO A 257 1.92 5.13 -25.12
CA PRO A 257 2.79 5.01 -26.28
C PRO A 257 3.38 3.61 -26.41
N LEU A 258 3.99 3.09 -25.34
CA LEU A 258 4.26 1.66 -25.19
C LEU A 258 3.12 1.02 -24.37
N PRO A 259 2.19 0.27 -24.99
CA PRO A 259 0.98 -0.21 -24.33
C PRO A 259 1.30 -1.12 -23.15
N ASN A 260 0.56 -0.93 -22.06
CA ASN A 260 0.67 -1.70 -20.81
C ASN A 260 2.03 -1.59 -20.09
N VAL A 261 2.85 -0.60 -20.43
CA VAL A 261 4.15 -0.35 -19.79
C VAL A 261 4.10 0.95 -19.02
N ASN A 262 4.25 0.94 -17.70
CA ASN A 262 4.38 2.18 -16.93
C ASN A 262 5.84 2.73 -17.02
N PRO A 263 6.11 3.98 -16.59
CA PRO A 263 7.45 4.56 -16.67
C PRO A 263 8.54 3.76 -15.92
N ALA A 264 8.20 3.15 -14.78
CA ALA A 264 9.14 2.32 -14.02
C ALA A 264 9.54 1.05 -14.80
N THR A 265 8.58 0.38 -15.41
CA THR A 265 8.82 -0.79 -16.27
C THR A 265 9.60 -0.40 -17.52
N LEU A 266 9.32 0.76 -18.12
CA LEU A 266 10.08 1.26 -19.26
C LEU A 266 11.57 1.47 -18.90
N ASN A 267 11.85 2.08 -17.75
CA ASN A 267 13.24 2.26 -17.29
C ASN A 267 13.94 0.91 -17.09
N ASN A 268 13.26 -0.07 -16.48
CA ASN A 268 13.80 -1.42 -16.35
C ASN A 268 14.06 -2.06 -17.73
N MET A 269 13.18 -1.85 -18.73
CA MET A 269 13.41 -2.35 -20.10
C MET A 269 14.64 -1.72 -20.75
N ILE A 270 14.87 -0.43 -20.52
CA ILE A 270 16.05 0.29 -21.04
C ILE A 270 17.33 -0.26 -20.40
N GLU A 271 17.35 -0.40 -19.07
CA GLU A 271 18.50 -0.94 -18.32
C GLU A 271 18.88 -2.36 -18.77
N ASN A 272 17.88 -3.17 -19.14
CA ASN A 272 18.08 -4.54 -19.60
C ASN A 272 18.22 -4.66 -21.14
N GLY A 273 18.30 -3.55 -21.88
CA GLY A 273 18.48 -3.56 -23.34
C GLY A 273 17.28 -4.13 -24.12
N LEU A 274 16.10 -4.19 -23.52
CA LEU A 274 14.88 -4.77 -24.12
C LEU A 274 14.10 -3.78 -25.00
N ILE A 275 14.43 -2.48 -24.90
CA ILE A 275 13.64 -1.42 -25.53
C ILE A 275 13.72 -1.44 -27.05
N GLU A 276 14.88 -1.78 -27.61
CA GLU A 276 15.07 -1.80 -29.05
C GLU A 276 14.15 -2.82 -29.72
N GLN A 277 14.06 -4.02 -29.15
CA GLN A 277 13.21 -5.08 -29.67
C GLN A 277 11.73 -4.68 -29.57
N ALA A 278 11.32 -4.15 -28.42
CA ALA A 278 9.95 -3.71 -28.19
C ALA A 278 9.48 -2.63 -29.18
N VAL A 279 10.37 -1.70 -29.56
CA VAL A 279 10.07 -0.67 -30.57
C VAL A 279 10.07 -1.25 -31.99
N LYS A 280 11.01 -2.15 -32.30
CA LYS A 280 11.12 -2.77 -33.65
C LYS A 280 9.93 -3.68 -33.97
N ASP A 281 9.35 -4.33 -32.97
CA ASP A 281 8.20 -5.24 -33.11
C ASP A 281 6.85 -4.52 -33.31
N SER A 282 6.83 -3.19 -33.24
CA SER A 282 5.63 -2.38 -33.47
C SER A 282 5.85 -1.37 -34.59
N ASP A 283 5.12 -1.51 -35.69
CA ASP A 283 5.21 -0.60 -36.84
C ASP A 283 4.95 0.86 -36.43
N VAL A 284 3.99 1.09 -35.54
CA VAL A 284 3.63 2.43 -35.03
C VAL A 284 4.78 3.03 -34.21
N LEU A 285 5.43 2.24 -33.36
CA LEU A 285 6.55 2.72 -32.55
C LEU A 285 7.80 2.94 -33.39
N ARG A 286 8.04 2.06 -34.35
CA ARG A 286 9.15 2.21 -35.29
C ARG A 286 9.02 3.50 -36.08
N GLU A 287 7.84 3.80 -36.64
CA GLU A 287 7.60 5.04 -37.38
C GLU A 287 7.82 6.30 -36.52
N LYS A 288 7.40 6.26 -35.25
CA LYS A 288 7.44 7.44 -34.37
C LYS A 288 8.79 7.67 -33.70
N TYR A 289 9.48 6.60 -33.31
CA TYR A 289 10.64 6.65 -32.41
C TYR A 289 11.93 6.14 -33.04
N VAL A 290 11.94 5.65 -34.28
CA VAL A 290 13.19 5.32 -34.98
C VAL A 290 13.58 6.44 -35.94
N VAL A 291 14.74 7.03 -35.70
CA VAL A 291 15.34 8.07 -36.55
C VAL A 291 16.66 7.53 -37.07
N ASP A 292 16.83 7.51 -38.39
CA ASP A 292 18.02 6.99 -39.07
C ASP A 292 18.43 5.57 -38.63
N GLY A 293 17.43 4.72 -38.32
CA GLY A 293 17.63 3.34 -37.89
C GLY A 293 17.96 3.16 -36.40
N VAL A 294 17.98 4.24 -35.61
CA VAL A 294 18.25 4.24 -34.16
C VAL A 294 17.00 4.63 -33.38
N VAL A 295 16.73 3.93 -32.27
CA VAL A 295 15.61 4.26 -31.38
C VAL A 295 15.94 5.50 -30.55
N ASP A 296 15.12 6.54 -30.66
CA ASP A 296 15.15 7.73 -29.80
C ASP A 296 14.50 7.41 -28.44
N VAL A 297 15.31 6.80 -27.56
CA VAL A 297 14.89 6.38 -26.22
C VAL A 297 14.46 7.56 -25.36
N ALA A 298 15.14 8.71 -25.48
CA ALA A 298 14.83 9.88 -24.67
C ALA A 298 13.41 10.40 -24.98
N ARG A 299 13.08 10.54 -26.27
CA ARG A 299 11.73 10.94 -26.68
C ARG A 299 10.66 9.94 -26.27
N LEU A 300 10.94 8.63 -26.37
CA LEU A 300 10.01 7.60 -25.92
C LEU A 300 9.74 7.70 -24.41
N VAL A 301 10.79 7.88 -23.60
CA VAL A 301 10.64 8.05 -22.14
C VAL A 301 9.81 9.29 -21.82
N ASP A 302 10.05 10.41 -22.47
CA ASP A 302 9.30 11.64 -22.24
C ASP A 302 7.81 11.49 -22.62
N ASP A 303 7.54 10.98 -23.82
CA ASP A 303 6.17 10.73 -24.29
C ASP A 303 5.44 9.73 -23.36
N GLN A 304 6.13 8.68 -22.90
CA GLN A 304 5.56 7.70 -21.98
C GLN A 304 5.20 8.32 -20.64
N ASN A 305 6.09 9.14 -20.06
CA ASN A 305 5.83 9.81 -18.78
C ASN A 305 4.65 10.78 -18.88
N ILE A 306 4.59 11.59 -19.95
CA ILE A 306 3.50 12.53 -20.18
C ILE A 306 2.18 11.79 -20.36
N ALA A 307 2.15 10.77 -21.22
CA ALA A 307 0.93 10.00 -21.48
C ALA A 307 0.45 9.25 -20.22
N TYR A 308 1.37 8.64 -19.47
CA TYR A 308 1.05 7.96 -18.21
C TYR A 308 0.42 8.93 -17.20
N ARG A 309 1.06 10.08 -16.94
CA ARG A 309 0.53 11.09 -16.02
C ARG A 309 -0.76 11.74 -16.49
N SER A 310 -1.06 11.67 -17.78
CA SER A 310 -2.30 12.18 -18.37
C SER A 310 -3.46 11.18 -18.30
N LEU A 311 -3.24 9.96 -17.80
CA LEU A 311 -4.32 9.00 -17.59
C LEU A 311 -5.30 9.53 -16.52
N PRO A 312 -6.62 9.35 -16.68
CA PRO A 312 -7.60 9.85 -15.72
C PRO A 312 -7.34 9.43 -14.28
N LYS A 313 -6.91 8.18 -14.03
CA LYS A 313 -6.58 7.71 -12.68
C LYS A 313 -5.37 8.44 -12.06
N GLU A 314 -4.40 8.82 -12.88
CA GLU A 314 -3.18 9.50 -12.45
C GLU A 314 -3.45 10.98 -12.22
N GLN A 315 -4.22 11.62 -13.10
CA GLN A 315 -4.68 13.00 -12.91
C GLN A 315 -5.50 13.15 -11.63
N TYR A 316 -6.43 12.22 -11.38
CA TYR A 316 -7.21 12.22 -10.14
C TYR A 316 -6.31 12.18 -8.90
N ALA A 317 -5.32 11.27 -8.89
CA ALA A 317 -4.39 11.10 -7.79
C ALA A 317 -3.46 12.32 -7.62
N ASP A 318 -2.94 12.88 -8.70
CA ASP A 318 -2.12 14.08 -8.70
C ASP A 318 -2.91 15.30 -8.19
N GLU A 319 -4.16 15.50 -8.64
CA GLU A 319 -5.03 16.57 -8.15
C GLU A 319 -5.36 16.42 -6.66
N PHE A 320 -5.62 15.18 -6.22
CA PHE A 320 -5.82 14.88 -4.81
C PHE A 320 -4.59 15.26 -3.99
N ALA A 321 -3.40 14.86 -4.44
CA ALA A 321 -2.13 15.19 -3.78
C ALA A 321 -1.89 16.71 -3.72
N VAL A 322 -2.08 17.42 -4.83
CA VAL A 322 -1.92 18.89 -4.88
C VAL A 322 -2.84 19.59 -3.89
N ARG A 323 -4.11 19.17 -3.79
CA ARG A 323 -5.05 19.74 -2.80
C ARG A 323 -4.61 19.44 -1.38
N ALA A 324 -4.16 18.22 -1.10
CA ALA A 324 -3.70 17.82 0.23
C ALA A 324 -2.49 18.66 0.68
N LEU A 325 -1.49 18.84 -0.19
CA LEU A 325 -0.29 19.62 0.13
C LEU A 325 -0.60 21.13 0.26
N LYS A 326 -1.47 21.70 -0.59
CA LYS A 326 -1.82 23.13 -0.49
C LYS A 326 -2.61 23.47 0.79
N ASN A 327 -3.34 22.50 1.33
CA ASN A 327 -4.09 22.65 2.58
C ASN A 327 -3.24 22.31 3.83
N ASN A 328 -1.99 21.89 3.64
CA ASN A 328 -1.06 21.53 4.71
C ASN A 328 0.37 22.02 4.36
N PRO A 329 0.56 23.36 4.32
CA PRO A 329 1.79 23.98 3.83
C PRO A 329 3.00 23.81 4.74
#